data_AF-A0A9X0C9T2-F1
#
_entry.id   AF-A0A9X0C9T2-F1
#
_cell.length_a   1.000
_cell.length_b   1.000
_cell.length_c   1.000
_cell.angle_alpha   90.00
_cell.angle_beta   90.00
_cell.angle_gamma   90.00
#
_symmetry.space_group_name_H-M   'P 1'
#
loop_
_entity.id
_entity.type
_entity.pdbx_description
1 polymer ?
#
loop_
_entity_poly.entity_id
_entity_poly.type
_entity_poly.pdbx_seq_one_letter_code
_entity_poly.pdbx_strand_id
1 'polypeptide(L)'
;MSWPYHFISLSESDKLHRRELLDLRGYYAQLSIIIVIVAVRVFRFATRSTIKRDGPVSGKGRRYLVCGLWLLWLLGLSIWNSGDDYLHLTKALGRVGLSQLPLQVLMSPAYSSQPAASSVLSVLTGIPQRALTPYHRLFGRAVVSLLLTHAALYTLFFVQTSHPEFGILLFKRVQDLDVQCGLFAIFSAVSLVLFVRPASQKGLQSWLMQGTIQERRKMFYFGHVSLVVLLCVAAYSHVKQAQKYILQTLAASVLNWVCSWLLC
;
A
#
# COMPACT_ATOMS: atom_id res chain seq x y z
N MET A 1 -17.76 10.16 23.96
CA MET A 1 -18.36 9.34 22.88
C MET A 1 -17.94 7.89 23.12
N SER A 2 -18.88 6.95 23.24
CA SER A 2 -18.56 5.52 23.33
C SER A 2 -18.01 5.01 22.00
N TRP A 3 -17.12 4.02 22.06
CA TRP A 3 -16.56 3.39 20.86
C TRP A 3 -17.63 2.52 20.17
N PRO A 4 -17.91 2.71 18.85
CA PRO A 4 -19.07 2.11 18.19
C PRO A 4 -18.86 0.68 17.69
N TYR A 5 -17.66 0.11 17.82
CA TYR A 5 -17.35 -1.25 17.33
C TYR A 5 -17.17 -2.24 18.48
N HIS A 6 -17.84 -3.39 18.40
CA HIS A 6 -17.90 -4.41 19.43
C HIS A 6 -17.33 -5.76 18.97
N PHE A 7 -17.00 -6.64 19.92
CA PHE A 7 -16.60 -8.01 19.65
C PHE A 7 -17.84 -8.89 19.54
N ILE A 8 -18.13 -9.36 18.33
CA ILE A 8 -19.37 -10.08 18.01
C ILE A 8 -19.07 -11.55 17.74
N SER A 9 -19.84 -12.46 18.34
CA SER A 9 -19.86 -13.88 17.99
C SER A 9 -20.71 -14.08 16.72
N LEU A 10 -20.15 -14.77 15.73
CA LEU A 10 -20.82 -14.99 14.44
C LEU A 10 -21.19 -16.45 14.24
N SER A 11 -22.38 -16.67 13.65
CA SER A 11 -22.75 -17.96 13.06
C SER A 11 -21.89 -18.28 11.83
N GLU A 12 -21.91 -19.54 11.36
CA GLU A 12 -21.14 -19.92 10.16
C GLU A 12 -21.62 -19.19 8.90
N SER A 13 -22.92 -18.95 8.74
CA SER A 13 -23.47 -18.15 7.64
C SER A 13 -22.98 -16.70 7.70
N ASP A 14 -22.92 -16.10 8.88
CA ASP A 14 -22.43 -14.72 9.03
C ASP A 14 -20.93 -14.61 8.73
N LYS A 15 -20.14 -15.65 9.10
CA LYS A 15 -18.71 -15.70 8.76
C LYS A 15 -18.50 -15.77 7.25
N LEU A 16 -19.34 -16.52 6.53
CA LEU A 16 -19.30 -16.60 5.07
C LEU A 16 -19.65 -15.25 4.45
N HIS A 17 -20.77 -14.64 4.87
CA HIS A 17 -21.18 -13.32 4.41
C HIS A 17 -20.10 -12.24 4.66
N ARG A 18 -19.49 -12.24 5.85
CA ARG A 18 -18.36 -11.37 6.18
C ARG A 18 -17.20 -11.59 5.19
N ARG A 19 -16.87 -12.83 4.83
CA ARG A 19 -15.78 -13.12 3.90
C ARG A 19 -16.07 -12.57 2.51
N GLU A 20 -17.27 -12.76 2.00
CA GLU A 20 -17.70 -12.27 0.68
C GLU A 20 -17.63 -10.75 0.60
N LEU A 21 -18.16 -10.05 1.62
CA LEU A 21 -18.14 -8.60 1.65
C LEU A 21 -16.71 -8.04 1.73
N LEU A 22 -15.85 -8.68 2.52
CA LEU A 22 -14.43 -8.34 2.58
C LEU A 22 -13.72 -8.53 1.22
N ASP A 23 -14.08 -9.56 0.45
CA ASP A 23 -13.54 -9.77 -0.91
C ASP A 23 -14.06 -8.74 -1.90
N LEU A 24 -15.34 -8.38 -1.80
CA LEU A 24 -15.97 -7.34 -2.62
C LEU A 24 -15.31 -5.97 -2.42
N ARG A 25 -15.02 -5.59 -1.18
CA ARG A 25 -14.34 -4.31 -0.86
C ARG A 25 -12.94 -4.24 -1.48
N GLY A 26 -12.18 -5.33 -1.39
CA GLY A 26 -10.89 -5.43 -2.05
C GLY A 26 -11.00 -5.33 -3.58
N TYR A 27 -12.02 -5.96 -4.16
CA TYR A 27 -12.31 -5.86 -5.59
C TYR A 27 -12.68 -4.43 -6.01
N TYR A 28 -13.56 -3.75 -5.27
CA TYR A 28 -13.93 -2.35 -5.54
C TYR A 28 -12.73 -1.41 -5.42
N ALA A 29 -11.85 -1.64 -4.46
CA ALA A 29 -10.61 -0.87 -4.33
C ALA A 29 -9.72 -1.01 -5.58
N GLN A 30 -9.64 -2.21 -6.17
CA GLN A 30 -8.88 -2.47 -7.40
C GLN A 30 -9.58 -1.92 -8.65
N LEU A 31 -10.89 -2.10 -8.77
CA LEU A 31 -11.67 -1.56 -9.88
C LEU A 31 -11.59 -0.02 -9.92
N SER A 32 -11.61 0.62 -8.76
CA SER A 32 -11.44 2.08 -8.63
C SER A 32 -10.12 2.56 -9.22
N ILE A 33 -9.03 1.77 -9.09
CA ILE A 33 -7.73 2.11 -9.68
C ILE A 33 -7.85 2.13 -11.21
N ILE A 34 -8.47 1.11 -11.80
CA ILE A 34 -8.64 1.01 -13.24
C ILE A 34 -9.50 2.18 -13.76
N ILE A 35 -10.61 2.47 -13.08
CA ILE A 35 -11.48 3.61 -13.43
C ILE A 35 -10.69 4.93 -13.42
N VAL A 36 -9.86 5.18 -12.39
CA VAL A 36 -9.03 6.38 -12.32
C VAL A 36 -8.01 6.43 -13.46
N ILE A 37 -7.37 5.31 -13.80
CA ILE A 37 -6.40 5.24 -14.91
C ILE A 37 -7.09 5.59 -16.24
N VAL A 38 -8.26 4.99 -16.51
CA VAL A 38 -9.04 5.25 -17.72
C VAL A 38 -9.50 6.71 -17.75
N ALA A 39 -10.04 7.23 -16.66
CA ALA A 39 -10.49 8.63 -16.55
C ALA A 39 -9.34 9.61 -16.83
N VAL A 40 -8.16 9.38 -16.25
CA VAL A 40 -6.96 10.19 -16.52
C VAL A 40 -6.58 10.13 -18.00
N ARG A 41 -6.64 8.95 -18.62
CA ARG A 41 -6.28 8.76 -20.04
C ARG A 41 -7.25 9.46 -20.98
N VAL A 42 -8.56 9.36 -20.72
CA VAL A 42 -9.63 10.04 -21.46
C VAL A 42 -9.51 11.56 -21.30
N PHE A 43 -9.38 12.04 -20.06
CA PHE A 43 -9.22 13.47 -19.78
C PHE A 43 -8.04 14.07 -20.54
N ARG A 44 -6.88 13.39 -20.54
CA ARG A 44 -5.69 13.86 -21.26
C ARG A 44 -5.85 13.81 -22.77
N PHE A 45 -6.61 12.85 -23.29
CA PHE A 45 -6.94 12.81 -24.72
C PHE A 45 -7.83 13.98 -25.12
N ALA A 46 -8.89 14.26 -24.34
CA ALA A 46 -9.82 15.35 -24.60
C ALA A 46 -9.20 16.75 -24.45
N THR A 47 -8.20 16.91 -23.57
CA THR A 47 -7.56 18.21 -23.26
C THR A 47 -6.28 18.49 -24.04
N ARG A 48 -5.85 17.59 -24.94
CA ARG A 48 -4.62 17.73 -25.74
C ARG A 48 -4.58 18.99 -26.61
N SER A 49 -5.73 19.61 -26.89
CA SER A 49 -5.88 20.74 -27.80
C SER A 49 -6.28 22.08 -27.15
N THR A 50 -6.61 22.14 -25.84
CA THR A 50 -7.41 23.27 -25.31
C THR A 50 -6.86 24.02 -24.10
N ILE A 51 -5.74 23.64 -23.47
CA ILE A 51 -5.33 24.26 -22.19
C ILE A 51 -4.06 25.12 -22.32
N LYS A 52 -4.23 26.45 -22.45
CA LYS A 52 -3.30 27.44 -21.87
C LYS A 52 -3.47 27.39 -20.35
N ARG A 53 -2.37 27.22 -19.61
CA ARG A 53 -2.39 27.03 -18.16
C ARG A 53 -2.32 28.37 -17.42
N ASP A 54 -3.45 28.79 -16.85
CA ASP A 54 -3.50 29.87 -15.85
C ASP A 54 -3.49 29.28 -14.41
N GLY A 55 -2.72 29.91 -13.51
CA GLY A 55 -2.97 29.93 -12.05
C GLY A 55 -2.26 28.88 -11.14
N PRO A 56 -1.68 29.28 -9.98
CA PRO A 56 -0.76 28.45 -9.20
C PRO A 56 -1.46 27.72 -8.03
N VAL A 57 -2.17 26.62 -8.30
CA VAL A 57 -2.32 25.62 -7.22
C VAL A 57 -0.95 24.95 -7.09
N SER A 58 -0.22 25.26 -6.02
CA SER A 58 1.08 24.64 -5.72
C SER A 58 0.98 23.14 -5.96
N GLY A 59 1.87 22.60 -6.80
CA GLY A 59 1.89 21.18 -7.13
C GLY A 59 1.95 20.28 -5.88
N LYS A 60 2.35 20.81 -4.72
CA LYS A 60 2.24 20.14 -3.42
C LYS A 60 0.80 19.98 -2.94
N GLY A 61 0.00 21.06 -2.85
CA GLY A 61 -1.38 21.00 -2.34
C GLY A 61 -2.26 20.01 -3.12
N ARG A 62 -2.19 20.06 -4.46
CA ARG A 62 -2.93 19.12 -5.32
C ARG A 62 -2.57 17.66 -5.07
N ARG A 63 -1.30 17.34 -4.83
CA ARG A 63 -0.85 15.97 -4.54
C ARG A 63 -1.46 15.43 -3.25
N TYR A 64 -1.48 16.25 -2.20
CA TYR A 64 -2.08 15.87 -0.91
C TYR A 64 -3.60 15.76 -1.00
N LEU A 65 -4.25 16.65 -1.74
CA LEU A 65 -5.70 16.56 -1.97
C LEU A 65 -6.07 15.24 -2.66
N VAL A 66 -5.40 14.90 -3.78
CA VAL A 66 -5.65 13.64 -4.50
C VAL A 66 -5.40 12.42 -3.61
N CYS A 67 -4.30 12.41 -2.86
CA CYS A 67 -4.00 11.32 -1.93
C CYS A 67 -4.97 11.24 -0.76
N GLY A 68 -5.43 12.38 -0.23
CA GLY A 68 -6.39 12.45 0.85
C GLY A 68 -7.76 11.93 0.41
N LEU A 69 -8.22 12.33 -0.77
CA LEU A 69 -9.45 11.80 -1.37
C LEU A 69 -9.36 10.30 -1.61
N TRP A 70 -8.21 9.82 -2.12
CA TRP A 70 -7.99 8.38 -2.30
C TRP A 70 -8.01 7.63 -0.97
N LEU A 71 -7.31 8.13 0.05
CA LEU A 71 -7.31 7.53 1.38
C LEU A 71 -8.71 7.52 2.01
N LEU A 72 -9.47 8.62 1.88
CA LEU A 72 -10.84 8.71 2.36
C LEU A 72 -11.74 7.67 1.68
N TRP A 73 -11.58 7.47 0.37
CA TRP A 73 -12.28 6.42 -0.37
C TRP A 73 -11.94 5.02 0.15
N LEU A 74 -10.65 4.71 0.35
CA LEU A 74 -10.22 3.41 0.89
C LEU A 74 -10.71 3.17 2.33
N LEU A 75 -10.73 4.21 3.17
CA LEU A 75 -11.31 4.15 4.51
C LEU A 75 -12.82 3.95 4.44
N GLY A 76 -13.50 4.66 3.54
CA GLY A 76 -14.92 4.51 3.25
C GLY A 76 -15.26 3.07 2.87
N LEU A 77 -14.51 2.46 1.95
CA LEU A 77 -14.65 1.04 1.59
C LEU A 77 -14.39 0.10 2.77
N SER A 78 -13.48 0.46 3.68
CA SER A 78 -13.17 -0.35 4.85
C SER A 78 -14.29 -0.33 5.90
N ILE A 79 -15.01 0.79 6.00
CA ILE A 79 -16.11 1.03 6.95
C ILE A 79 -17.47 0.60 6.38
N TRP A 80 -17.66 0.76 5.07
CA TRP A 80 -18.95 0.56 4.39
C TRP A 80 -19.52 -0.84 4.65
N ASN A 81 -20.72 -0.87 5.23
CA ASN A 81 -21.44 -2.09 5.58
C ASN A 81 -20.66 -3.02 6.54
N SER A 82 -19.82 -2.45 7.42
CA SER A 82 -19.17 -3.18 8.53
C SER A 82 -20.05 -3.30 9.76
N GLY A 83 -21.14 -2.51 9.86
CA GLY A 83 -21.93 -2.42 11.08
C GLY A 83 -21.09 -1.97 12.27
N ASP A 84 -21.34 -2.57 13.42
CA ASP A 84 -20.60 -2.45 14.67
C ASP A 84 -19.53 -3.56 14.85
N ASP A 85 -19.23 -4.33 13.79
CA ASP A 85 -18.31 -5.47 13.88
C ASP A 85 -16.84 -5.04 13.82
N TYR A 86 -16.19 -5.04 14.99
CA TYR A 86 -14.80 -4.63 15.15
C TYR A 86 -13.83 -5.44 14.28
N LEU A 87 -14.00 -6.76 14.24
CA LEU A 87 -13.11 -7.65 13.51
C LEU A 87 -13.35 -7.56 12.00
N HIS A 88 -14.57 -7.22 11.58
CA HIS A 88 -14.86 -6.93 10.18
C HIS A 88 -14.11 -5.70 9.69
N LEU A 89 -14.23 -4.56 10.39
CA LEU A 89 -13.48 -3.34 10.06
C LEU A 89 -11.97 -3.62 10.03
N THR A 90 -11.47 -4.29 11.06
CA THR A 90 -10.04 -4.63 11.17
C THR A 90 -9.56 -5.45 9.97
N LYS A 91 -10.30 -6.50 9.58
CA LYS A 91 -9.97 -7.32 8.40
C LYS A 91 -10.09 -6.54 7.09
N ALA A 92 -11.05 -5.62 7.00
CA ALA A 92 -11.27 -4.81 5.81
C ALA A 92 -10.09 -3.88 5.54
N LEU A 93 -9.57 -3.20 6.57
CA LEU A 93 -8.37 -2.35 6.46
C LEU A 93 -7.16 -3.11 5.90
N GLY A 94 -6.96 -4.35 6.34
CA GLY A 94 -5.89 -5.22 5.84
C GLY A 94 -6.07 -5.58 4.35
N ARG A 95 -7.26 -6.03 3.95
CA ARG A 95 -7.53 -6.40 2.54
C ARG A 95 -7.50 -5.18 1.61
N VAL A 96 -8.15 -4.09 2.00
CA VAL A 96 -8.14 -2.84 1.23
C VAL A 96 -6.72 -2.29 1.13
N GLY A 97 -5.95 -2.26 2.22
CA GLY A 97 -4.54 -1.85 2.19
C GLY A 97 -3.69 -2.70 1.24
N LEU A 98 -3.73 -4.02 1.38
CA LEU A 98 -2.95 -4.94 0.53
C LEU A 98 -3.37 -4.90 -0.95
N SER A 99 -4.64 -4.62 -1.24
CA SER A 99 -5.15 -4.52 -2.62
C SER A 99 -4.47 -3.41 -3.45
N GLN A 100 -3.80 -2.47 -2.78
CA GLN A 100 -3.11 -1.33 -3.40
C GLN A 100 -1.66 -1.62 -3.79
N LEU A 101 -1.07 -2.74 -3.32
CA LEU A 101 0.32 -3.09 -3.61
C LEU A 101 0.61 -3.29 -5.10
N PRO A 102 -0.28 -3.89 -5.94
CA PRO A 102 -0.05 -3.96 -7.38
C PRO A 102 0.14 -2.57 -8.01
N LEU A 103 -0.69 -1.59 -7.63
CA LEU A 103 -0.54 -0.22 -8.10
C LEU A 103 0.76 0.41 -7.63
N GLN A 104 1.19 0.18 -6.38
CA GLN A 104 2.47 0.71 -5.88
C GLN A 104 3.65 0.29 -6.77
N VAL A 105 3.66 -0.97 -7.21
CA VAL A 105 4.70 -1.50 -8.09
C VAL A 105 4.54 -0.98 -9.52
N LEU A 106 3.32 -0.88 -10.06
CA LEU A 106 3.09 -0.29 -11.39
C LEU A 106 3.47 1.19 -11.48
N MET A 107 3.56 1.89 -10.34
CA MET A 107 4.01 3.28 -10.24
C MET A 107 5.52 3.43 -10.06
N SER A 108 6.21 2.36 -9.64
CA SER A 108 7.62 2.44 -9.29
C SER A 108 8.48 2.49 -10.56
N PRO A 109 9.58 3.26 -10.56
CA PRO A 109 10.53 3.22 -11.66
C PRO A 109 11.26 1.88 -11.63
N ALA A 110 11.40 1.21 -12.78
CA ALA A 110 12.32 0.09 -12.88
C ALA A 110 13.78 0.58 -12.80
N TYR A 111 14.68 -0.30 -12.39
CA TYR A 111 16.11 -0.05 -12.54
C TYR A 111 16.48 -0.03 -14.02
N SER A 112 16.91 1.12 -14.50
CA SER A 112 17.53 1.26 -15.81
C SER A 112 18.67 2.26 -15.73
N SER A 113 19.69 2.02 -16.56
CA SER A 113 20.82 2.94 -16.78
C SER A 113 20.38 4.26 -17.41
N GLN A 114 19.17 4.31 -17.99
CA GLN A 114 18.63 5.51 -18.61
C GLN A 114 17.91 6.43 -17.60
N PRO A 115 18.11 7.76 -17.66
CA PRO A 115 17.51 8.73 -16.74
C PRO A 115 15.97 8.79 -16.74
N ALA A 116 15.33 8.16 -17.74
CA ALA A 116 13.90 8.25 -18.03
C ALA A 116 13.16 6.91 -17.90
N ALA A 117 13.65 5.97 -17.08
CA ALA A 117 12.99 4.69 -16.82
C ALA A 117 11.49 4.88 -16.56
N SER A 118 10.68 4.48 -17.54
CA SER A 118 9.23 4.64 -17.49
C SER A 118 8.63 3.47 -16.72
N SER A 119 7.54 3.73 -16.00
CA SER A 119 6.71 2.68 -15.43
C SER A 119 5.52 2.41 -16.34
N VAL A 120 4.89 1.25 -16.19
CA VAL A 120 3.63 0.93 -16.89
C VAL A 120 2.59 2.02 -16.67
N LEU A 121 2.46 2.53 -15.44
CA LEU A 121 1.50 3.59 -15.18
C LEU A 121 1.88 4.89 -15.92
N SER A 122 3.19 5.20 -16.04
CA SER A 122 3.68 6.33 -16.83
C SER A 122 3.24 6.22 -18.28
N VAL A 123 3.31 5.02 -18.86
CA VAL A 123 2.90 4.74 -20.25
C VAL A 123 1.38 4.84 -20.40
N LEU A 124 0.62 4.14 -19.55
CA LEU A 124 -0.84 4.07 -19.63
C LEU A 124 -1.50 5.44 -19.46
N THR A 125 -0.98 6.27 -18.54
CA THR A 125 -1.54 7.60 -18.26
C THR A 125 -0.90 8.72 -19.09
N GLY A 126 0.25 8.46 -19.71
CA GLY A 126 1.08 9.49 -20.34
C GLY A 126 1.55 10.58 -19.38
N ILE A 127 1.59 10.30 -18.07
CA ILE A 127 2.14 11.19 -17.03
C ILE A 127 3.62 10.83 -16.85
N PRO A 128 4.55 11.79 -16.92
CA PRO A 128 5.97 11.47 -16.81
C PRO A 128 6.33 10.93 -15.43
N GLN A 129 7.27 9.97 -15.37
CA GLN A 129 7.68 9.29 -14.13
C GLN A 129 8.08 10.24 -12.99
N ARG A 130 8.72 11.38 -13.32
CA ARG A 130 9.07 12.43 -12.34
C ARG A 130 7.86 13.00 -11.60
N ALA A 131 6.70 13.05 -12.25
CA ALA A 131 5.45 13.52 -11.68
C ALA A 131 4.70 12.41 -10.92
N LEU A 132 4.84 11.13 -11.33
CA LEU A 132 4.26 9.97 -10.63
C LEU A 132 4.99 9.61 -9.33
N THR A 133 6.32 9.75 -9.30
CA THR A 133 7.14 9.34 -8.15
C THR A 133 6.72 10.00 -6.81
N PRO A 134 6.30 11.28 -6.76
CA PRO A 134 5.66 11.86 -5.58
C PRO A 134 4.35 11.19 -5.14
N TYR A 135 3.49 10.79 -6.09
CA TYR A 135 2.25 10.08 -5.76
C TYR A 135 2.51 8.68 -5.24
N HIS A 136 3.47 7.94 -5.83
CA HIS A 136 3.91 6.64 -5.32
C HIS A 136 4.28 6.73 -3.84
N ARG A 137 5.04 7.76 -3.43
CA ARG A 137 5.39 7.97 -2.01
C ARG A 137 4.17 8.23 -1.12
N LEU A 138 3.26 9.10 -1.54
CA LEU A 138 2.10 9.46 -0.73
C LEU A 138 1.12 8.29 -0.62
N PHE A 139 0.84 7.60 -1.72
CA PHE A 139 0.02 6.40 -1.72
C PHE A 139 0.67 5.26 -0.91
N GLY A 140 1.99 5.07 -1.02
CA GLY A 140 2.71 4.11 -0.18
C GLY A 140 2.53 4.39 1.32
N ARG A 141 2.63 5.65 1.74
CA ARG A 141 2.34 6.05 3.12
C ARG A 141 0.90 5.77 3.52
N ALA A 142 -0.06 6.09 2.65
CA ALA A 142 -1.47 5.81 2.89
C ALA A 142 -1.72 4.30 3.09
N VAL A 143 -1.12 3.44 2.25
CA VAL A 143 -1.18 1.98 2.40
C VAL A 143 -0.60 1.55 3.74
N VAL A 144 0.60 2.03 4.10
CA VAL A 144 1.23 1.68 5.38
C VAL A 144 0.38 2.17 6.56
N SER A 145 -0.25 3.34 6.49
CA SER A 145 -1.17 3.81 7.52
C SER A 145 -2.36 2.86 7.71
N LEU A 146 -2.98 2.38 6.63
CA LEU A 146 -4.08 1.40 6.72
C LEU A 146 -3.63 0.08 7.35
N LEU A 147 -2.44 -0.42 6.96
CA LEU A 147 -1.87 -1.65 7.51
C LEU A 147 -1.48 -1.50 8.99
N LEU A 148 -0.97 -0.33 9.40
CA LEU A 148 -0.68 -0.03 10.79
C LEU A 148 -1.96 0.06 11.62
N THR A 149 -3.02 0.68 11.11
CA THR A 149 -4.32 0.69 11.79
C THR A 149 -4.88 -0.73 11.92
N HIS A 150 -4.79 -1.55 10.87
CA HIS A 150 -5.15 -2.97 10.92
C HIS A 150 -4.38 -3.73 12.03
N ALA A 151 -3.05 -3.55 12.10
CA ALA A 151 -2.22 -4.19 13.12
C ALA A 151 -2.58 -3.70 14.52
N ALA A 152 -2.73 -2.38 14.71
CA ALA A 152 -3.07 -1.78 16.00
C ALA A 152 -4.43 -2.26 16.53
N LEU A 153 -5.46 -2.34 15.66
CA LEU A 153 -6.77 -2.85 16.05
C LEU A 153 -6.73 -4.34 16.43
N TYR A 154 -5.98 -5.16 15.68
CA TYR A 154 -5.78 -6.57 16.07
C TYR A 154 -5.04 -6.71 17.40
N THR A 155 -3.97 -5.93 17.62
CA THR A 155 -3.24 -5.92 18.89
C THR A 155 -4.16 -5.50 20.04
N LEU A 156 -5.00 -4.48 19.86
CA LEU A 156 -5.96 -4.05 20.87
C LEU A 156 -6.96 -5.15 21.19
N PHE A 157 -7.51 -5.82 20.17
CA PHE A 157 -8.37 -7.00 20.35
C PHE A 157 -7.68 -8.11 21.13
N PHE A 158 -6.42 -8.42 20.82
CA PHE A 158 -5.66 -9.46 21.52
C PHE A 158 -5.35 -9.10 22.98
N VAL A 159 -5.15 -7.82 23.30
CA VAL A 159 -4.92 -7.36 24.69
C VAL A 159 -6.22 -7.38 25.50
N GLN A 160 -7.35 -7.05 24.88
CA GLN A 160 -8.65 -6.96 25.56
C GLN A 160 -9.38 -8.31 25.70
N THR A 161 -8.92 -9.36 25.02
CA THR A 161 -9.56 -10.68 25.05
C THR A 161 -8.81 -11.62 25.98
N SER A 162 -9.50 -12.20 26.97
CA SER A 162 -8.92 -13.20 27.87
C SER A 162 -8.70 -14.54 27.15
N HIS A 163 -7.71 -15.31 27.61
CA HIS A 163 -7.42 -16.66 27.13
C HIS A 163 -7.26 -17.64 28.31
N PRO A 164 -7.85 -18.85 28.26
CA PRO A 164 -7.83 -19.79 29.39
C PRO A 164 -6.44 -20.11 29.93
N GLU A 165 -5.49 -20.46 29.05
CA GLU A 165 -4.14 -20.89 29.44
C GLU A 165 -3.13 -19.73 29.64
N PHE A 166 -3.33 -18.61 28.95
CA PHE A 166 -2.32 -17.54 28.85
C PHE A 166 -2.73 -16.25 29.56
N GLY A 167 -3.91 -16.21 30.17
CA GLY A 167 -4.53 -15.01 30.75
C GLY A 167 -5.03 -14.05 29.67
N ILE A 168 -4.13 -13.53 28.83
CA ILE A 168 -4.41 -12.59 27.75
C ILE A 168 -4.13 -13.24 26.39
N LEU A 169 -5.04 -13.07 25.43
CA LEU A 169 -4.97 -13.67 24.10
C LEU A 169 -3.70 -13.28 23.33
N LEU A 170 -3.14 -12.09 23.57
CA LEU A 170 -1.89 -11.62 22.96
C LEU A 170 -0.72 -12.60 23.16
N PHE A 171 -0.52 -13.13 24.37
CA PHE A 171 0.61 -14.00 24.67
C PHE A 171 0.55 -15.32 23.89
N LYS A 172 -0.66 -15.81 23.63
CA LYS A 172 -0.89 -16.94 22.73
C LYS A 172 -0.62 -16.54 21.28
N ARG A 173 -1.27 -15.46 20.82
CA ARG A 173 -1.31 -15.09 19.39
C ARG A 173 0.05 -14.66 18.85
N VAL A 174 0.92 -14.03 19.64
CA VAL A 174 2.27 -13.64 19.20
C VAL A 174 3.18 -14.86 18.89
N GLN A 175 2.85 -16.03 19.43
CA GLN A 175 3.56 -17.29 19.14
C GLN A 175 3.08 -17.98 17.87
N ASP A 176 1.91 -17.58 17.35
CA ASP A 176 1.38 -18.16 16.11
C ASP A 176 2.10 -17.59 14.88
N LEU A 177 2.44 -18.48 13.93
CA LEU A 177 3.20 -18.13 12.72
C LEU A 177 2.53 -17.06 11.86
N ASP A 178 1.20 -17.06 11.79
CA ASP A 178 0.46 -16.05 11.03
C ASP A 178 0.73 -14.65 11.61
N VAL A 179 0.64 -14.48 12.93
CA VAL A 179 0.91 -13.19 13.59
C VAL A 179 2.37 -12.77 13.47
N GLN A 180 3.33 -13.69 13.61
CA GLN A 180 4.75 -13.39 13.41
C GLN A 180 5.06 -12.90 11.99
N CYS A 181 4.49 -13.55 10.96
CA CYS A 181 4.57 -13.08 9.59
C CYS A 181 3.95 -11.69 9.42
N GLY A 182 2.81 -11.42 10.08
CA GLY A 182 2.17 -10.11 10.10
C GLY A 182 3.05 -9.02 10.73
N LEU A 183 3.70 -9.31 11.86
CA LEU A 183 4.62 -8.38 12.51
C LEU A 183 5.84 -8.07 11.64
N PHE A 184 6.42 -9.10 11.01
CA PHE A 184 7.53 -8.91 10.07
C PHE A 184 7.12 -8.09 8.83
N ALA A 185 5.91 -8.32 8.31
CA ALA A 185 5.33 -7.51 7.24
C ALA A 185 5.20 -6.02 7.65
N ILE A 186 4.65 -5.75 8.83
CA ILE A 186 4.52 -4.37 9.35
C ILE A 186 5.90 -3.73 9.57
N PHE A 187 6.85 -4.46 10.14
CA PHE A 187 8.22 -3.98 10.32
C PHE A 187 8.86 -3.59 8.97
N SER A 188 8.73 -4.43 7.95
CA SER A 188 9.23 -4.12 6.61
C SER A 188 8.51 -2.91 5.99
N ALA A 189 7.18 -2.83 6.13
CA ALA A 189 6.37 -1.72 5.65
C ALA A 189 6.75 -0.36 6.28
N VAL A 190 6.98 -0.34 7.59
CA VAL A 190 7.45 0.86 8.31
C VAL A 190 8.87 1.21 7.85
N SER A 191 9.75 0.21 7.74
CA SER A 191 11.11 0.40 7.26
C SER A 191 11.15 1.02 5.87
N LEU A 192 10.27 0.62 4.94
CA LEU A 192 10.15 1.23 3.61
C LEU A 192 9.82 2.73 3.64
N VAL A 193 9.00 3.18 4.59
CA VAL A 193 8.63 4.59 4.74
C VAL A 193 9.75 5.41 5.39
N LEU A 194 10.44 4.80 6.36
CA LEU A 194 11.57 5.41 7.07
C LEU A 194 12.86 5.37 6.26
N PHE A 195 12.97 4.50 5.25
CA PHE A 195 14.17 4.34 4.44
C PHE A 195 14.45 5.62 3.64
N VAL A 196 15.35 6.43 4.18
CA VAL A 196 15.63 7.80 3.72
C VAL A 196 16.33 7.76 2.36
N ARG A 197 15.87 8.63 1.46
CA ARG A 197 16.48 8.80 0.14
C ARG A 197 17.86 9.43 0.26
N PRO A 198 18.83 9.05 -0.60
CA PRO A 198 20.15 9.67 -0.64
C PRO A 198 20.14 11.21 -0.69
N ALA A 199 19.20 11.79 -1.44
CA ALA A 199 19.07 13.24 -1.60
C ALA A 199 18.41 13.97 -0.40
N SER A 200 17.94 13.22 0.60
CA SER A 200 17.28 13.75 1.81
C SER A 200 18.09 13.45 3.08
N GLN A 201 19.25 12.79 2.97
CA GLN A 201 20.14 12.49 4.09
C GLN A 201 20.81 13.78 4.55
N LYS A 202 20.67 14.12 5.84
CA LYS A 202 21.38 15.21 6.52
C LYS A 202 22.09 14.64 7.75
N GLY A 203 23.23 15.23 8.14
CA GLY A 203 23.94 14.87 9.38
C GLY A 203 24.54 13.46 9.39
N LEU A 204 24.41 12.74 10.51
CA LEU A 204 25.06 11.45 10.81
C LEU A 204 24.87 10.36 9.72
N GLN A 205 23.72 10.35 9.05
CA GLN A 205 23.47 9.42 7.93
C GLN A 205 24.33 9.67 6.69
N SER A 206 24.70 10.93 6.41
CA SER A 206 25.62 11.27 5.32
C SER A 206 27.06 10.82 5.63
N TRP A 207 27.39 10.73 6.92
CA TRP A 207 28.70 10.29 7.39
C TRP A 207 28.83 8.75 7.36
N LEU A 208 27.77 8.03 7.76
CA LEU A 208 27.71 6.56 7.69
C LEU A 208 27.66 6.01 6.26
N MET A 209 27.03 6.73 5.32
CA MET A 209 26.90 6.30 3.92
C MET A 209 27.96 6.99 3.05
N GLN A 210 29.20 6.52 3.09
CA GLN A 210 30.27 6.98 2.21
C GLN A 210 30.08 6.41 0.80
N GLY A 211 30.42 7.18 -0.24
CA GLY A 211 30.28 6.76 -1.65
C GLY A 211 29.65 7.81 -2.56
N THR A 212 29.79 7.60 -3.86
CA THR A 212 29.29 8.48 -4.93
C THR A 212 27.76 8.54 -4.94
N ILE A 213 27.20 9.59 -5.56
CA ILE A 213 25.74 9.75 -5.73
C ILE A 213 25.12 8.54 -6.45
N GLN A 214 25.85 7.94 -7.39
CA GLN A 214 25.38 6.78 -8.17
C GLN A 214 25.33 5.52 -7.31
N GLU A 215 26.34 5.25 -6.48
CA GLU A 215 26.36 4.13 -5.53
C GLU A 215 25.24 4.25 -4.51
N ARG A 216 25.03 5.44 -3.93
CA ARG A 216 23.92 5.68 -2.99
C ARG A 216 22.55 5.45 -3.62
N ARG A 217 22.37 5.79 -4.91
CA ARG A 217 21.13 5.50 -5.66
C ARG A 217 20.94 4.00 -5.88
N LYS A 218 22.00 3.26 -6.21
CA LYS A 218 21.96 1.79 -6.35
C LYS A 218 21.60 1.13 -5.02
N MET A 219 22.29 1.50 -3.93
CA MET A 219 22.01 0.98 -2.58
C MET A 219 20.56 1.27 -2.16
N PHE A 220 20.06 2.48 -2.41
CA PHE A 220 18.66 2.80 -2.14
C PHE A 220 17.71 1.93 -2.96
N TYR A 221 17.96 1.76 -4.27
CA TYR A 221 17.10 0.95 -5.12
C TYR A 221 17.06 -0.51 -4.64
N PHE A 222 18.22 -1.17 -4.51
CA PHE A 222 18.29 -2.56 -4.11
C PHE A 222 17.78 -2.76 -2.67
N GLY A 223 18.14 -1.89 -1.73
CA GLY A 223 17.63 -1.94 -0.36
C GLY A 223 16.12 -1.79 -0.30
N HIS A 224 15.54 -0.84 -1.07
CA HIS A 224 14.09 -0.65 -1.14
C HIS A 224 13.39 -1.86 -1.76
N VAL A 225 13.89 -2.39 -2.88
CA VAL A 225 13.31 -3.58 -3.52
C VAL A 225 13.42 -4.81 -2.62
N SER A 226 14.54 -5.03 -1.92
CA SER A 226 14.69 -6.12 -0.96
C SER A 226 13.67 -6.02 0.17
N LEU A 227 13.45 -4.82 0.72
CA LEU A 227 12.39 -4.61 1.72
C LEU A 227 10.99 -4.89 1.14
N VAL A 228 10.71 -4.51 -0.11
CA VAL A 228 9.44 -4.86 -0.78
C VAL A 228 9.29 -6.37 -0.93
N VAL A 229 10.35 -7.09 -1.31
CA VAL A 229 10.32 -8.57 -1.40
C VAL A 229 10.04 -9.18 -0.03
N LEU A 230 10.73 -8.73 1.02
CA LEU A 230 10.50 -9.19 2.39
C LEU A 230 9.05 -8.92 2.84
N LEU A 231 8.50 -7.73 2.54
CA LEU A 231 7.10 -7.39 2.80
C LEU A 231 6.15 -8.37 2.09
N CYS A 232 6.39 -8.63 0.80
CA CYS A 232 5.55 -9.51 -0.01
C CYS A 232 5.58 -10.96 0.50
N VAL A 233 6.77 -11.50 0.80
CA VAL A 233 6.93 -12.86 1.36
C VAL A 233 6.22 -12.97 2.70
N ALA A 234 6.43 -12.00 3.60
CA ALA A 234 5.77 -11.97 4.90
C ALA A 234 4.25 -11.91 4.79
N ALA A 235 3.73 -11.03 3.93
CA ALA A 235 2.30 -10.89 3.70
C ALA A 235 1.67 -12.12 3.05
N TYR A 236 2.39 -12.82 2.16
CA TYR A 236 1.94 -14.07 1.55
C TYR A 236 1.80 -15.20 2.59
N SER A 237 2.75 -15.29 3.51
CA SER A 237 2.78 -16.28 4.57
C SER A 237 1.86 -15.94 5.76
N HIS A 238 1.44 -14.68 5.89
CA HIS A 238 0.55 -14.23 6.95
C HIS A 238 -0.84 -14.90 6.89
N VAL A 239 -1.57 -14.77 5.77
CA VAL A 239 -2.91 -15.36 5.62
C VAL A 239 -3.26 -15.65 4.15
N LYS A 240 -4.07 -16.69 3.90
CA LYS A 240 -4.48 -17.09 2.53
C LYS A 240 -5.13 -15.97 1.73
N GLN A 241 -5.91 -15.10 2.38
CA GLN A 241 -6.62 -14.02 1.69
C GLN A 241 -5.66 -12.92 1.19
N ALA A 242 -4.48 -12.79 1.78
CA ALA A 242 -3.46 -11.84 1.33
C ALA A 242 -2.76 -12.33 0.06
N GLN A 243 -2.62 -13.65 -0.12
CA GLN A 243 -1.86 -14.27 -1.21
C GLN A 243 -2.30 -13.79 -2.59
N LYS A 244 -3.61 -13.63 -2.82
CA LYS A 244 -4.15 -13.09 -4.08
C LYS A 244 -3.51 -11.75 -4.45
N TYR A 245 -3.44 -10.81 -3.51
CA TYR A 245 -2.88 -9.48 -3.76
C TYR A 245 -1.36 -9.52 -3.95
N ILE A 246 -0.67 -10.43 -3.26
CA ILE A 246 0.78 -10.60 -3.44
C ILE A 246 1.09 -11.20 -4.81
N LEU A 247 0.34 -12.20 -5.27
CA LEU A 247 0.50 -12.76 -6.62
C LEU A 247 0.23 -11.72 -7.71
N GLN A 248 -0.81 -10.90 -7.54
CA GLN A 248 -1.07 -9.77 -8.43
C GLN A 248 0.07 -8.73 -8.40
N THR A 249 0.66 -8.49 -7.23
CA THR A 249 1.80 -7.58 -7.07
C THR A 249 3.05 -8.12 -7.78
N LEU A 250 3.29 -9.43 -7.69
CA LEU A 250 4.37 -10.11 -8.41
C LEU A 250 4.16 -10.00 -9.93
N ALA A 251 2.95 -10.31 -10.42
CA ALA A 251 2.62 -10.18 -11.83
C ALA A 251 2.78 -8.73 -12.33
N ALA A 252 2.31 -7.75 -11.54
CA ALA A 252 2.50 -6.33 -11.81
C ALA A 252 3.98 -5.92 -11.84
N SER A 253 4.82 -6.50 -10.97
CA SER A 253 6.26 -6.28 -10.95
C SER A 253 6.94 -6.75 -12.23
N VAL A 254 6.63 -7.99 -12.66
CA VAL A 254 7.15 -8.56 -13.90
C VAL A 254 6.71 -7.71 -15.10
N LEU A 255 5.42 -7.36 -15.16
CA LEU A 255 4.88 -6.51 -16.23
C LEU A 255 5.55 -5.12 -16.25
N ASN A 256 5.78 -4.51 -15.08
CA ASN A 256 6.48 -3.24 -14.98
C ASN A 256 7.93 -3.34 -15.48
N TRP A 257 8.65 -4.39 -15.08
CA TRP A 257 10.01 -4.64 -15.52
C TRP A 257 10.12 -4.85 -17.04
N VAL A 258 9.26 -5.71 -17.62
CA VAL A 258 9.21 -5.95 -19.07
C VAL A 258 8.91 -4.67 -19.83
N CYS A 259 7.92 -3.88 -19.39
CA CYS A 259 7.57 -2.61 -20.02
C CYS A 259 8.73 -1.62 -20.00
N SER A 260 9.42 -1.48 -18.86
CA SER A 260 10.59 -0.60 -18.77
C SER A 260 11.74 -1.08 -19.65
N TRP A 261 11.96 -2.39 -19.75
CA TRP A 261 12.99 -2.97 -20.62
C TRP A 261 12.73 -2.69 -22.10
N LEU A 262 11.50 -2.87 -22.56
CA LEU A 262 11.12 -2.63 -23.97
C LEU A 262 11.19 -1.15 -24.39
N LEU A 263 11.18 -0.23 -23.44
CA LEU A 263 11.19 1.22 -23.67
C LEU A 263 12.56 1.86 -23.44
N CYS A 264 13.58 1.09 -23.06
CA CYS A 264 14.99 1.51 -22.95
C CYS A 264 15.76 1.08 -24.20
#